data_AF-A0A6V7LJZ3-F1
#
_entry.id   AF-A0A6V7LJZ3-F1
#
_cell.length_a   1.000
_cell.length_b   1.000
_cell.length_c   1.000
_cell.angle_alpha   90.00
_cell.angle_beta   90.00
_cell.angle_gamma   90.00
#
_symmetry.space_group_name_H-M   'P 1'
#
loop_
_entity.id
_entity.type
_entity.pdbx_description
1 polymer ?
#
loop_
_entity_poly.entity_id
_entity_poly.type
_entity_poly.pdbx_seq_one_letter_code
_entity_poly.pdbx_strand_id
1 'polypeptide(L)' 'YDSGGPVLWRNPTTKRIVLAGLISYGSICADGTPAVNSRVGAFMDWIISQSPR' A
#
# COMPACT_ATOMS: atom_id res chain seq x y z
N TYR A 1 12.78 0.67 9.41
CA TYR A 1 11.34 0.59 9.71
C TYR A 1 10.63 1.07 8.47
N ASP A 2 9.79 0.22 7.90
CA ASP A 2 9.24 0.44 6.56
C ASP A 2 7.76 0.86 6.61
N SER A 3 7.19 0.97 7.81
CA SER A 3 5.82 1.40 8.06
C SER A 3 5.54 2.77 7.44
N GLY A 4 4.45 2.87 6.70
CA GLY A 4 4.09 4.03 5.87
C GLY A 4 4.66 3.99 4.45
N GLY A 5 5.58 3.07 4.16
CA GLY A 5 6.15 2.87 2.83
C GLY A 5 5.17 2.25 1.82
N PRO A 6 5.47 2.37 0.51
CA PRO A 6 4.55 1.94 -0.55
C PRO A 6 4.67 0.45 -0.88
N VAL A 7 3.54 -0.22 -1.06
CA VAL A 7 3.43 -1.51 -1.75
C VAL A 7 3.03 -1.24 -3.19
N LEU A 8 3.97 -1.42 -4.12
CA LEU A 8 3.79 -1.09 -5.53
C LEU A 8 3.46 -2.34 -6.36
N TRP A 9 2.47 -2.22 -7.24
CA TRP A 9 2.13 -3.23 -8.23
C TRP A 9 2.27 -2.64 -9.64
N ARG A 10 2.95 -3.36 -10.53
CA ARG A 10 3.03 -2.96 -11.94
C ARG A 10 1.91 -3.67 -12.71
N ASN A 11 0.96 -2.89 -13.21
CA ASN A 11 -0.13 -3.41 -14.00
C ASN A 11 0.42 -4.04 -15.30
N PRO A 12 0.17 -5.34 -15.57
CA PRO A 12 0.78 -6.02 -16.72
C PRO A 12 0.22 -5.51 -18.06
N THR A 13 -0.99 -4.98 -18.08
CA THR A 13 -1.68 -4.45 -19.27
C THR A 13 -1.28 -3.00 -19.54
N THR A 14 -1.44 -2.12 -18.55
CA THR A 14 -1.21 -0.67 -18.75
C THR A 14 0.24 -0.26 -18.54
N LYS A 15 1.08 -1.16 -18.00
CA LYS A 15 2.48 -0.93 -17.59
C LYS A 15 2.68 0.15 -16.53
N ARG A 16 1.60 0.71 -15.98
CA ARG A 16 1.63 1.71 -14.91
C ARG A 16 1.97 1.08 -13.56
N ILE A 17 2.65 1.85 -12.73
CA ILE A 17 2.85 1.55 -11.32
C ILE A 17 1.60 2.00 -10.56
N VAL A 18 1.06 1.11 -9.75
CA VAL A 18 -0.11 1.34 -8.89
C VAL A 18 0.33 1.20 -7.45
N LEU A 19 -0.01 2.19 -6.62
CA LEU A 19 0.13 2.09 -5.17
C LEU A 19 -0.99 1.18 -4.64
N ALA A 20 -0.68 -0.09 -4.42
CA ALA A 20 -1.66 -1.10 -4.03
C ALA A 20 -1.94 -1.09 -2.52
N GLY A 21 -0.93 -0.74 -1.72
CA GLY A 21 -1.06 -0.68 -0.26
C GLY A 21 0.02 0.16 0.41
N LEU A 22 -0.14 0.33 1.71
CA LEU A 22 0.86 0.94 2.60
C LEU A 22 1.29 -0.11 3.64
N ILE A 23 2.59 -0.20 3.88
CA ILE A 23 3.15 -1.10 4.91
C ILE A 23 2.64 -0.64 6.26
N SER A 24 1.98 -1.53 7.02
CA SER A 24 1.43 -1.21 8.34
C SER A 24 2.32 -1.80 9.43
N TYR A 25 2.11 -3.07 9.78
CA TYR A 25 2.84 -3.77 10.82
C TYR A 25 3.20 -5.19 10.39
N GLY A 26 4.20 -5.74 11.05
CA GLY A 26 4.66 -7.10 10.89
C GLY A 26 5.48 -7.49 12.12
N SER A 27 5.74 -8.79 12.26
CA SER A 27 6.65 -9.30 13.28
C SER A 27 8.12 -9.02 12.89
N ILE A 28 9.07 -9.64 13.59
CA ILE A 28 10.48 -9.64 13.18
C ILE A 28 10.64 -10.16 11.75
N CYS A 29 11.62 -9.61 11.03
CA CYS A 29 11.83 -9.96 9.63
C CYS A 29 12.11 -11.47 9.45
N ALA A 30 11.57 -12.02 8.36
CA ALA A 30 11.78 -13.41 7.94
C ALA A 30 11.36 -14.49 8.96
N ASP A 31 10.39 -14.22 9.83
CA ASP A 31 9.88 -15.18 10.82
C ASP A 31 8.77 -16.11 10.31
N GLY A 32 8.41 -16.00 9.04
CA GLY A 32 7.33 -16.76 8.41
C GLY A 32 5.93 -16.15 8.60
N THR A 33 5.79 -15.12 9.43
CA THR A 33 4.55 -14.38 9.59
C THR A 33 4.41 -13.35 8.46
N PRO A 34 3.29 -13.35 7.70
CA PRO A 34 3.07 -12.34 6.68
C PRO A 34 3.01 -10.92 7.25
N ALA A 35 3.58 -9.95 6.54
CA ALA A 35 3.39 -8.54 6.84
C ALA A 35 1.96 -8.09 6.49
N VAL A 36 1.41 -7.20 7.32
CA VAL A 36 0.08 -6.62 7.14
C VAL A 36 0.18 -5.26 6.48
N ASN A 37 -0.63 -5.03 5.45
CA ASN A 37 -0.63 -3.80 4.66
C ASN A 37 -2.04 -3.22 4.56
N SER A 38 -2.16 -1.90 4.63
CA SER A 38 -3.41 -1.18 4.41
C SER A 38 -3.70 -1.12 2.91
N ARG A 39 -4.87 -1.61 2.47
CA ARG A 39 -5.31 -1.54 1.07
C ARG A 39 -5.67 -0.10 0.70
N VAL A 40 -4.86 0.57 -0.13
CA VAL A 40 -5.07 1.98 -0.52
C VAL A 40 -6.40 2.19 -1.21
N GLY A 41 -6.82 1.22 -2.05
CA GLY A 41 -8.12 1.25 -2.73
C GLY A 41 -9.33 1.39 -1.80
N ALA A 42 -9.24 0.93 -0.55
CA ALA A 42 -10.34 1.05 0.42
C ALA A 42 -10.52 2.47 0.99
N PHE A 43 -9.55 3.37 0.76
CA PHE A 43 -9.52 4.73 1.30
C PHE A 43 -9.61 5.81 0.22
N MET A 44 -9.82 5.44 -1.06
CA MET A 44 -9.77 6.39 -2.16
C MET A 44 -10.77 7.54 -2.01
N ASP A 45 -11.99 7.26 -1.54
CA ASP A 45 -13.01 8.31 -1.32
C ASP A 45 -12.55 9.34 -0.28
N TRP A 46 -11.99 8.86 0.83
CA TRP A 46 -11.41 9.74 1.85
C TRP A 46 -10.21 10.52 1.29
N ILE A 47 -9.26 9.86 0.62
CA ILE A 47 -8.09 10.51 0.02
C ILE A 47 -8.52 11.62 -0.94
N ILE A 48 -9.51 11.36 -1.81
CA ILE A 48 -10.04 12.35 -2.75
C ILE A 48 -10.67 13.52 -1.99
N SER A 49 -11.45 13.26 -0.93
CA SER A 49 -12.07 14.32 -0.12
C SER A 49 -11.05 15.22 0.61
N GLN A 50 -9.85 14.71 0.91
CA GLN A 50 -8.80 15.45 1.60
C GLN A 50 -7.77 16.07 0.64
N SER A 51 -7.86 15.76 -0.65
CA SER A 51 -6.93 16.28 -1.66
C SER A 51 -7.46 17.61 -2.21
N PRO A 52 -6.67 18.71 -2.14
CA PRO A 52 -7.01 19.96 -2.81
C PRO A 52 -7.19 19.74 -4.32
N ARG A 53 -8.02 20.59 -4.96
CA ARG A 53 -8.02 20.68 -6.42
C ARG A 53 -6.74 21.32 -6.94
#